data_AF-A0A2E4QGV2-F1
#
_entry.id   AF-A0A2E4QGV2-F1
#
_cell.length_a   1.000
_cell.length_b   1.000
_cell.length_c   1.000
_cell.angle_alpha   90.00
_cell.angle_beta   90.00
_cell.angle_gamma   90.00
#
_symmetry.space_group_name_H-M   'P 1'
#
loop_
_entity.id
_entity.type
_entity.pdbx_description
1 polymer ?
#
loop_
_entity_poly.entity_id
_entity_poly.type
_entity_poly.pdbx_seq_one_letter_code
_entity_poly.pdbx_strand_id
1 'polypeptide(L)'
;MRLSSGNVMFLAKEVATIAGAIGMVMLAISWHKRHNEGVSRLAQTGWVLVGIYFFNDSMYYFELGDIVLTIMTALALPIAVALVIAEARSLTSRDRAALNWARGCVAYAGGPYLLVAHIPWLSVLAIWFVASQVAMFLSFTGTIDIKLGETMVNTDAGQVSWSEWDGNKWFMTDGFGEHPFQTELIMADGGAIGINFVLACTALQSMIVFIGAISVLDVDRKRRIRALLFTIPIIHILNLFRNAGLIWMHLSYEGWEYLGLSMFEFGHSYASRVVSLFAMFVMAIAMFELLPELHRHILRLLEAAGLRKKKTKPSS
;
A
#
# COMPACT_ATOMS: atom_id res chain seq x y z
N MET A 1 13.23 -27.08 -15.38
CA MET A 1 12.22 -27.18 -16.45
C MET A 1 11.11 -26.19 -16.11
N ARG A 2 11.27 -24.93 -16.54
CA ARG A 2 10.31 -23.84 -16.26
C ARG A 2 9.11 -24.04 -17.18
N LEU A 3 7.96 -24.41 -16.60
CA LEU A 3 6.70 -24.47 -17.32
C LEU A 3 6.32 -23.04 -17.72
N SER A 4 6.02 -22.89 -19.00
CA SER A 4 5.42 -21.72 -19.64
C SER A 4 4.35 -21.07 -18.74
N SER A 5 4.67 -19.90 -18.20
CA SER A 5 3.80 -19.02 -17.41
C SER A 5 2.77 -18.29 -18.30
N GLY A 6 2.02 -19.07 -19.07
CA GLY A 6 0.87 -18.59 -19.84
C GLY A 6 -0.39 -19.29 -19.33
N ASN A 7 -1.33 -18.52 -18.76
CA ASN A 7 -2.68 -18.90 -18.32
C ASN A 7 -2.88 -19.41 -16.88
N VAL A 8 -2.48 -18.64 -15.87
CA VAL A 8 -2.87 -18.93 -14.46
C VAL A 8 -3.74 -17.83 -13.80
N MET A 9 -4.14 -16.82 -14.57
CA MET A 9 -5.09 -15.79 -14.12
C MET A 9 -6.48 -16.03 -14.72
N PHE A 10 -7.53 -15.76 -13.93
CA PHE A 10 -8.93 -15.92 -14.35
C PHE A 10 -9.31 -14.97 -15.49
N LEU A 11 -8.74 -13.76 -15.48
CA LEU A 11 -8.78 -12.77 -16.55
C LEU A 11 -7.35 -12.40 -16.97
N ALA A 12 -7.17 -12.06 -18.23
CA ALA A 12 -5.93 -11.44 -18.69
C ALA A 12 -5.63 -10.19 -17.85
N LYS A 13 -4.36 -10.02 -17.44
CA LYS A 13 -3.93 -8.97 -16.51
C LYS A 13 -4.33 -7.58 -16.97
N GLU A 14 -4.22 -7.31 -18.27
CA GLU A 14 -4.67 -6.06 -18.90
C GLU A 14 -6.17 -5.79 -18.66
N VAL A 15 -7.02 -6.82 -18.88
CA VAL A 15 -8.47 -6.73 -18.68
C VAL A 15 -8.80 -6.52 -17.21
N ALA A 16 -8.10 -7.23 -16.31
CA ALA A 16 -8.26 -7.05 -14.88
C ALA A 16 -7.87 -5.63 -14.45
N THR A 17 -6.73 -5.10 -14.91
CA THR A 17 -6.28 -3.74 -14.60
C THR A 17 -7.25 -2.68 -15.10
N ILE A 18 -7.76 -2.82 -16.33
CA ILE A 18 -8.77 -1.91 -16.88
C ILE A 18 -10.07 -2.00 -16.05
N ALA A 19 -10.53 -3.21 -15.74
CA ALA A 19 -11.70 -3.43 -14.89
C ALA A 19 -11.52 -2.78 -13.51
N GLY A 20 -10.37 -2.97 -12.87
CA GLY A 20 -10.00 -2.35 -11.61
C GLY A 20 -10.05 -0.82 -11.71
N ALA A 21 -9.39 -0.23 -12.71
CA ALA A 21 -9.38 1.21 -12.93
C ALA A 21 -10.80 1.79 -13.12
N ILE A 22 -11.62 1.14 -13.95
CA ILE A 22 -13.03 1.52 -14.15
C ILE A 22 -13.79 1.41 -12.82
N GLY A 23 -13.60 0.32 -12.08
CA GLY A 23 -14.22 0.12 -10.78
C GLY A 23 -13.89 1.23 -9.78
N MET A 24 -12.62 1.66 -9.73
CA MET A 24 -12.17 2.76 -8.88
C MET A 24 -12.79 4.10 -9.28
N VAL A 25 -12.87 4.38 -10.58
CA VAL A 25 -13.53 5.60 -11.11
C VAL A 25 -15.01 5.59 -10.78
N MET A 26 -15.69 4.45 -10.92
CA MET A 26 -17.09 4.30 -10.54
C MET A 26 -17.29 4.56 -9.04
N LEU A 27 -16.44 4.01 -8.17
CA LEU A 27 -16.51 4.28 -6.73
C LEU A 27 -16.26 5.78 -6.41
N ALA A 28 -15.33 6.43 -7.10
CA ALA A 28 -15.06 7.86 -6.95
C ALA A 28 -16.28 8.72 -7.35
N ILE A 29 -16.87 8.45 -8.51
CA ILE A 29 -18.07 9.14 -9.00
C ILE A 29 -19.24 8.89 -8.04
N SER A 30 -19.38 7.67 -7.53
CA SER A 30 -20.39 7.31 -6.54
C SER A 30 -20.25 8.14 -5.26
N TRP A 31 -19.01 8.32 -4.78
CA TRP A 31 -18.74 9.11 -3.59
C TRP A 31 -19.04 10.60 -3.79
N HIS A 32 -18.71 11.17 -4.95
CA HIS A 32 -19.03 12.55 -5.29
C HIS A 32 -20.54 12.80 -5.39
N LYS A 33 -21.25 11.87 -6.03
CA LYS A 33 -22.70 11.96 -6.21
C LYS A 33 -23.50 11.42 -5.01
N ARG A 34 -22.88 11.15 -3.85
CA ARG A 34 -23.50 10.48 -2.69
C ARG A 34 -24.84 11.05 -2.18
N HIS A 35 -25.16 12.30 -2.52
CA HIS A 35 -26.42 12.97 -2.15
C HIS A 35 -27.56 12.74 -3.17
N ASN A 36 -27.27 12.13 -4.32
CA ASN A 36 -28.25 11.89 -5.39
C ASN A 36 -28.87 10.49 -5.31
N GLU A 37 -30.09 10.35 -5.82
CA GLU A 37 -30.78 9.06 -5.95
C GLU A 37 -30.15 8.20 -7.06
N GLY A 38 -30.17 6.87 -6.91
CA GLY A 38 -29.65 5.90 -7.91
C GLY A 38 -28.16 5.56 -7.82
N VAL A 39 -27.41 6.22 -6.93
CA VAL A 39 -25.94 6.07 -6.77
C VAL A 39 -25.52 4.68 -6.24
N SER A 40 -26.43 3.93 -5.62
CA SER A 40 -26.18 2.55 -5.17
C SER A 40 -25.76 1.63 -6.31
N ARG A 41 -26.39 1.74 -7.49
CA ARG A 41 -26.09 0.82 -8.61
C ARG A 41 -24.66 1.01 -9.13
N LEU A 42 -24.25 2.27 -9.26
CA LEU A 42 -22.90 2.60 -9.68
C LEU A 42 -21.85 2.16 -8.65
N ALA A 43 -22.16 2.26 -7.35
CA ALA A 43 -21.31 1.71 -6.29
C ALA A 43 -21.19 0.18 -6.37
N GLN A 44 -22.30 -0.51 -6.58
CA GLN A 44 -22.34 -1.97 -6.67
C GLN A 44 -21.47 -2.49 -7.83
N THR A 45 -21.61 -1.91 -9.02
CA THR A 45 -20.75 -2.28 -10.14
C THR A 45 -19.28 -1.97 -9.85
N GLY A 46 -18.98 -0.84 -9.22
CA GLY A 46 -17.62 -0.50 -8.78
C GLY A 46 -17.03 -1.54 -7.82
N TRP A 47 -17.80 -1.97 -6.81
CA TRP A 47 -17.36 -3.00 -5.87
C TRP A 47 -17.08 -4.34 -6.55
N VAL A 48 -17.93 -4.77 -7.49
CA VAL A 48 -17.71 -6.02 -8.24
C VAL A 48 -16.42 -5.95 -9.05
N LEU A 49 -16.21 -4.87 -9.80
CA LEU A 49 -15.03 -4.71 -10.65
C LEU A 49 -13.73 -4.68 -9.83
N VAL A 50 -13.72 -3.94 -8.72
CA VAL A 50 -12.57 -3.88 -7.81
C VAL A 50 -12.32 -5.23 -7.13
N GLY A 51 -13.39 -5.92 -6.71
CA GLY A 51 -13.29 -7.26 -6.11
C GLY A 51 -12.70 -8.29 -7.06
N ILE A 52 -13.14 -8.29 -8.33
CA ILE A 52 -12.60 -9.16 -9.38
C ILE A 52 -11.14 -8.84 -9.66
N TYR A 53 -10.77 -7.56 -9.76
CA TYR A 53 -9.39 -7.13 -10.00
C TYR A 53 -8.43 -7.72 -8.97
N PHE A 54 -8.68 -7.49 -7.67
CA PHE A 54 -7.79 -8.00 -6.62
C PHE A 54 -7.85 -9.53 -6.50
N PHE A 55 -9.01 -10.14 -6.73
CA PHE A 55 -9.14 -11.59 -6.72
C PHE A 55 -8.33 -12.27 -7.83
N ASN A 56 -8.18 -11.62 -8.98
CA ASN A 56 -7.43 -12.16 -10.12
C ASN A 56 -5.94 -12.39 -9.78
N ASP A 57 -5.38 -11.59 -8.86
CA ASP A 57 -3.98 -11.73 -8.42
C ASP A 57 -3.78 -12.85 -7.38
N SER A 58 -4.85 -13.46 -6.84
CA SER A 58 -4.73 -14.46 -5.78
C SER A 58 -3.92 -15.69 -6.18
N MET A 59 -4.07 -16.16 -7.43
CA MET A 59 -3.32 -17.29 -7.97
C MET A 59 -1.84 -16.94 -8.18
N TYR A 60 -1.55 -15.72 -8.63
CA TYR A 60 -0.18 -15.25 -8.79
C TYR A 60 0.58 -15.27 -7.45
N TYR A 61 -0.03 -14.76 -6.38
CA TYR A 61 0.60 -14.80 -5.05
C TYR A 61 0.69 -16.20 -4.46
N PHE A 62 -0.24 -17.09 -4.83
CA PHE A 62 -0.18 -18.49 -4.40
C PHE A 62 1.04 -19.20 -5.00
N GLU A 63 1.33 -18.94 -6.28
CA GLU A 63 2.52 -19.50 -6.96
C GLU A 63 3.83 -18.94 -6.41
N LEU A 64 3.83 -17.67 -5.96
CA LEU A 64 4.96 -17.06 -5.26
C LEU A 64 5.16 -17.61 -3.84
N GLY A 65 4.19 -18.36 -3.30
CA GLY A 65 4.25 -18.90 -1.94
C GLY A 65 3.89 -17.90 -0.83
N ASP A 66 3.39 -16.70 -1.18
CA ASP A 66 2.93 -15.71 -0.20
C ASP A 66 1.48 -15.98 0.22
N ILE A 67 1.34 -16.86 1.21
CA ILE A 67 0.05 -17.29 1.77
C ILE A 67 -0.77 -16.10 2.29
N VAL A 68 -0.12 -15.10 2.88
CA VAL A 68 -0.81 -13.96 3.48
C VAL A 68 -1.48 -13.15 2.38
N LEU A 69 -0.72 -12.82 1.33
CA LEU A 69 -1.24 -12.03 0.23
C LEU A 69 -2.24 -12.81 -0.63
N THR A 70 -2.06 -14.12 -0.79
CA THR A 70 -3.07 -15.01 -1.40
C THR A 70 -4.39 -14.94 -0.65
N ILE A 71 -4.39 -15.08 0.68
CA ILE A 71 -5.64 -15.03 1.46
C ILE A 71 -6.27 -13.64 1.37
N MET A 72 -5.48 -12.57 1.49
CA MET A 72 -6.00 -11.19 1.43
C MET A 72 -6.65 -10.86 0.08
N THR A 73 -6.00 -11.25 -1.02
CA THR A 73 -6.52 -11.06 -2.39
C THR A 73 -7.71 -11.97 -2.69
N ALA A 74 -7.69 -13.23 -2.22
CA ALA A 74 -8.83 -14.13 -2.34
C ALA A 74 -10.07 -13.63 -1.58
N LEU A 75 -9.87 -13.02 -0.40
CA LEU A 75 -10.95 -12.43 0.40
C LEU A 75 -11.51 -11.13 -0.18
N ALA A 76 -10.84 -10.50 -1.16
CA ALA A 76 -11.33 -9.28 -1.78
C ALA A 76 -12.71 -9.49 -2.45
N LEU A 77 -12.92 -10.64 -3.10
CA LEU A 77 -14.18 -10.97 -3.76
C LEU A 77 -15.36 -11.14 -2.77
N PRO A 78 -15.29 -11.99 -1.72
CA PRO A 78 -16.39 -12.11 -0.77
C PRO A 78 -16.65 -10.80 -0.01
N ILE A 79 -15.62 -10.00 0.28
CA ILE A 79 -15.80 -8.66 0.88
C ILE A 79 -16.54 -7.74 -0.10
N ALA A 80 -16.17 -7.73 -1.38
CA ALA A 80 -16.87 -6.96 -2.41
C ALA A 80 -18.34 -7.37 -2.53
N VAL A 81 -18.64 -8.68 -2.53
CA VAL A 81 -20.02 -9.19 -2.53
C VAL A 81 -20.79 -8.73 -1.30
N ALA A 82 -20.17 -8.80 -0.11
CA ALA A 82 -20.80 -8.32 1.13
C ALA A 82 -21.13 -6.82 1.06
N LEU A 83 -20.24 -6.00 0.47
CA LEU A 83 -20.48 -4.57 0.25
C LEU A 83 -21.60 -4.33 -0.78
N VAL A 84 -21.65 -5.10 -1.88
CA VAL A 84 -22.76 -5.02 -2.87
C VAL A 84 -24.11 -5.30 -2.22
N ILE A 85 -24.18 -6.33 -1.36
CA ILE A 85 -25.40 -6.67 -0.61
C ILE A 85 -25.73 -5.56 0.40
N ALA A 86 -24.74 -5.03 1.11
CA ALA A 86 -24.95 -3.92 2.02
C ALA A 86 -25.49 -2.68 1.29
N GLU A 87 -25.02 -2.42 0.06
CA GLU A 87 -25.51 -1.33 -0.78
C GLU A 87 -26.95 -1.51 -1.27
N ALA A 88 -27.43 -2.75 -1.37
CA ALA A 88 -28.79 -3.08 -1.77
C ALA A 88 -29.80 -2.99 -0.62
N ARG A 89 -29.33 -3.10 0.63
CA ARG A 89 -30.19 -3.06 1.82
C ARG A 89 -30.58 -1.63 2.18
N SER A 90 -31.82 -1.45 2.64
CA SER A 90 -32.29 -0.21 3.25
C SER A 90 -31.67 -0.05 4.64
N LEU A 91 -30.47 0.53 4.68
CA LEU A 91 -29.69 0.71 5.90
C LEU A 91 -29.93 2.07 6.56
N THR A 92 -29.53 2.21 7.83
CA THR A 92 -29.67 3.49 8.56
C THR A 92 -28.76 4.58 7.96
N SER A 93 -29.07 5.85 8.21
CA SER A 93 -28.25 6.99 7.74
C SER A 93 -26.77 6.86 8.13
N ARG A 94 -26.52 6.27 9.31
CA ARG A 94 -25.20 6.01 9.88
C ARG A 94 -24.41 4.93 9.13
N ASP A 95 -25.09 3.90 8.65
CA ASP A 95 -24.50 2.83 7.85
C ASP A 95 -24.26 3.30 6.42
N ARG A 96 -25.18 4.11 5.88
CA ARG A 96 -25.01 4.77 4.59
C ARG A 96 -23.79 5.69 4.57
N ALA A 97 -23.54 6.42 5.66
CA ALA A 97 -22.34 7.23 5.82
C ALA A 97 -21.06 6.38 5.81
N ALA A 98 -21.06 5.20 6.47
CA ALA A 98 -19.93 4.28 6.45
C ALA A 98 -19.67 3.67 5.06
N LEU A 99 -20.73 3.28 4.34
CA LEU A 99 -20.63 2.81 2.96
C LEU A 99 -20.11 3.89 2.03
N ASN A 100 -20.65 5.11 2.12
CA ASN A 100 -20.14 6.25 1.35
C ASN A 100 -18.65 6.48 1.65
N TRP A 101 -18.26 6.52 2.92
CA TRP A 101 -16.86 6.65 3.30
C TRP A 101 -16.00 5.54 2.68
N ALA A 102 -16.45 4.29 2.68
CA ALA A 102 -15.70 3.19 2.09
C ALA A 102 -15.52 3.29 0.58
N ARG A 103 -16.56 3.72 -0.16
CA ARG A 103 -16.44 3.98 -1.61
C ARG A 103 -15.34 4.98 -1.89
N GLY A 104 -15.35 6.10 -1.14
CA GLY A 104 -14.32 7.13 -1.24
C GLY A 104 -12.95 6.58 -0.81
N CYS A 105 -12.88 5.88 0.31
CA CYS A 105 -11.63 5.38 0.87
C CYS A 105 -10.94 4.46 -0.12
N VAL A 106 -11.66 3.50 -0.70
CA VAL A 106 -11.08 2.59 -1.69
C VAL A 106 -10.68 3.35 -2.93
N ALA A 107 -11.54 4.21 -3.49
CA ALA A 107 -11.22 4.99 -4.69
C ALA A 107 -9.96 5.87 -4.53
N TYR A 108 -9.86 6.61 -3.42
CA TYR A 108 -8.75 7.56 -3.18
C TYR A 108 -7.53 6.94 -2.51
N ALA A 109 -7.63 5.73 -1.94
CA ALA A 109 -6.45 4.97 -1.50
C ALA A 109 -5.90 4.10 -2.64
N GLY A 110 -6.73 3.28 -3.27
CA GLY A 110 -6.22 2.37 -4.31
C GLY A 110 -5.96 3.08 -5.64
N GLY A 111 -6.76 4.07 -6.03
CA GLY A 111 -6.64 4.73 -7.34
C GLY A 111 -5.28 5.39 -7.54
N PRO A 112 -4.86 6.30 -6.65
CA PRO A 112 -3.54 6.91 -6.72
C PRO A 112 -2.39 5.90 -6.62
N TYR A 113 -2.54 4.84 -5.81
CA TYR A 113 -1.53 3.78 -5.71
C TYR A 113 -1.37 3.03 -7.03
N LEU A 114 -2.49 2.59 -7.64
CA LEU A 114 -2.47 1.92 -8.93
C LEU A 114 -1.88 2.81 -10.02
N LEU A 115 -2.18 4.11 -9.99
CA LEU A 115 -1.59 5.08 -10.89
C LEU A 115 -0.07 5.14 -10.73
N VAL A 116 0.46 5.26 -9.50
CA VAL A 116 1.92 5.25 -9.26
C VAL A 116 2.55 3.93 -9.70
N ALA A 117 1.90 2.80 -9.42
CA ALA A 117 2.41 1.46 -9.75
C ALA A 117 2.48 1.20 -11.26
N HIS A 118 1.53 1.74 -12.05
CA HIS A 118 1.48 1.54 -13.51
C HIS A 118 2.19 2.64 -14.31
N ILE A 119 2.65 3.73 -13.66
CA ILE A 119 3.45 4.78 -14.29
C ILE A 119 4.90 4.67 -13.79
N PRO A 120 5.81 4.06 -14.59
CA PRO A 120 7.21 3.86 -14.20
C PRO A 120 7.92 5.10 -13.67
N TRP A 121 7.74 6.25 -14.33
CA TRP A 121 8.32 7.51 -13.87
C TRP A 121 7.93 7.87 -12.44
N LEU A 122 6.66 7.69 -12.04
CA LEU A 122 6.23 8.02 -10.69
C LEU A 122 6.84 7.08 -9.66
N SER A 123 6.94 5.79 -9.99
CA SER A 123 7.59 4.80 -9.15
C SER A 123 9.08 5.10 -8.95
N VAL A 124 9.82 5.35 -10.03
CA VAL A 124 11.25 5.67 -10.00
C VAL A 124 11.51 6.98 -9.25
N LEU A 125 10.70 8.03 -9.49
CA LEU A 125 10.85 9.30 -8.77
C LEU A 125 10.58 9.14 -7.27
N ALA A 126 9.59 8.35 -6.87
CA ALA A 126 9.34 8.06 -5.46
C ALA A 126 10.52 7.32 -4.81
N ILE A 127 11.12 6.37 -5.54
CA ILE A 127 12.31 5.64 -5.11
C ILE A 127 13.49 6.61 -4.92
N TRP A 128 13.82 7.42 -5.93
CA TRP A 128 14.91 8.39 -5.87
C TRP A 128 14.72 9.41 -4.74
N PHE A 129 13.51 9.89 -4.56
CA PHE A 129 13.20 10.85 -3.50
C PHE A 129 13.53 10.29 -2.12
N VAL A 130 13.06 9.08 -1.80
CA VAL A 130 13.30 8.48 -0.48
C VAL A 130 14.74 7.98 -0.35
N ALA A 131 15.30 7.36 -1.39
CA ALA A 131 16.68 6.87 -1.37
C ALA A 131 17.67 8.02 -1.16
N SER A 132 17.47 9.17 -1.81
CA SER A 132 18.35 10.34 -1.64
C SER A 132 18.27 10.94 -0.24
N GLN A 133 17.09 10.95 0.39
CA GLN A 133 16.94 11.38 1.78
C GLN A 133 17.61 10.42 2.75
N VAL A 134 17.49 9.11 2.52
CA VAL A 134 18.15 8.09 3.37
C VAL A 134 19.67 8.18 3.22
N ALA A 135 20.18 8.29 2.00
CA ALA A 135 21.61 8.47 1.75
C ALA A 135 22.13 9.74 2.42
N MET A 136 21.43 10.88 2.26
CA MET A 136 21.78 12.14 2.93
C MET A 136 21.77 12.01 4.46
N PHE A 137 20.75 11.35 5.01
CA PHE A 137 20.65 11.14 6.45
C PHE A 137 21.81 10.29 6.98
N LEU A 138 22.21 9.23 6.28
CA LEU A 138 23.34 8.38 6.65
C LEU A 138 24.69 9.10 6.48
N SER A 139 24.92 9.79 5.36
CA SER A 139 26.13 10.61 5.16
C SER A 139 26.24 11.72 6.22
N PHE A 140 25.11 12.29 6.68
CA PHE A 140 25.11 13.28 7.76
C PHE A 140 25.59 12.74 9.10
N THR A 141 25.40 11.44 9.38
CA THR A 141 25.93 10.82 10.60
C THR A 141 27.47 10.70 10.61
N GLY A 142 28.13 11.03 9.49
CA GLY A 142 29.58 11.02 9.35
C GLY A 142 30.22 9.63 9.39
N THR A 143 29.40 8.58 9.48
CA THR A 143 29.87 7.20 9.67
C THR A 143 30.05 6.49 8.33
N ILE A 144 29.26 6.84 7.31
CA ILE A 144 29.21 6.13 6.01
C ILE A 144 28.84 7.14 4.91
N ASP A 145 29.65 7.27 3.86
CA ASP A 145 29.31 8.12 2.71
C ASP A 145 28.67 7.27 1.59
N ILE A 146 27.36 7.43 1.40
CA ILE A 146 26.54 6.61 0.49
C ILE A 146 25.94 7.52 -0.58
N LYS A 147 25.89 7.03 -1.83
CA LYS A 147 25.27 7.69 -2.97
C LYS A 147 24.30 6.76 -3.68
N LEU A 148 23.42 7.34 -4.48
CA LEU A 148 22.53 6.59 -5.35
C LEU A 148 23.36 6.09 -6.53
N GLY A 149 23.32 4.78 -6.76
CA GLY A 149 23.88 4.13 -7.93
C GLY A 149 22.91 4.11 -9.10
N GLU A 150 23.12 3.16 -9.99
CA GLU A 150 22.27 2.99 -11.17
C GLU A 150 20.89 2.46 -10.79
N THR A 151 19.88 2.89 -11.56
CA THR A 151 18.53 2.34 -11.42
C THR A 151 18.34 1.26 -12.45
N MET A 152 18.01 0.06 -12.00
CA MET A 152 17.80 -1.11 -12.82
C MET A 152 16.30 -1.39 -12.97
N VAL A 153 15.93 -1.82 -14.18
CA VAL A 153 14.62 -2.33 -14.53
C VAL A 153 14.72 -3.83 -14.63
N ASN A 154 13.99 -4.55 -13.78
CA ASN A 154 13.92 -5.99 -13.87
C ASN A 154 12.89 -6.36 -14.94
N THR A 155 13.32 -7.06 -15.99
CA THR A 155 12.45 -7.56 -17.08
C THR A 155 12.47 -9.08 -17.09
N ASP A 156 11.54 -9.73 -17.81
CA ASP A 156 11.52 -11.20 -17.94
C ASP A 156 12.81 -11.76 -18.59
N ALA A 157 13.52 -10.93 -19.36
CA ALA A 157 14.78 -11.28 -20.02
C ALA A 157 16.03 -10.97 -19.16
N GLY A 158 15.88 -10.30 -18.02
CA GLY A 158 16.98 -9.90 -17.13
C GLY A 158 16.89 -8.46 -16.64
N GLN A 159 17.90 -8.03 -15.89
CA GLN A 159 18.01 -6.65 -15.40
C GLN A 159 18.69 -5.77 -16.45
N VAL A 160 18.07 -4.63 -16.77
CA VAL A 160 18.58 -3.64 -17.73
C VAL A 160 18.61 -2.27 -17.04
N SER A 161 19.59 -1.43 -17.35
CA SER A 161 19.64 -0.07 -16.82
C SER A 161 18.42 0.76 -17.25
N TRP A 162 17.91 1.61 -16.35
CA TRP A 162 16.80 2.54 -16.61
C TRP A 162 17.07 3.50 -17.78
N SER A 163 18.32 3.90 -18.00
CA SER A 163 18.68 4.75 -19.15
C SER A 163 18.62 4.00 -20.46
N GLU A 164 18.96 2.72 -20.44
CA GLU A 164 19.02 1.84 -21.62
C GLU A 164 17.70 1.11 -21.90
N TRP A 165 16.78 1.13 -20.95
CA TRP A 165 15.47 0.52 -21.09
C TRP A 165 14.60 1.27 -22.11
N ASP A 166 14.29 0.60 -23.22
CA ASP A 166 13.45 1.07 -24.34
C ASP A 166 11.94 0.83 -24.12
N GLY A 167 11.54 0.39 -22.92
CA GLY A 167 10.13 0.18 -22.59
C GLY A 167 9.34 1.47 -22.35
N ASN A 168 8.01 1.36 -22.31
CA ASN A 168 7.14 2.52 -22.07
C ASN A 168 7.27 3.01 -20.63
N LYS A 169 7.89 4.19 -20.45
CA LYS A 169 8.12 4.83 -19.14
C LYS A 169 6.87 5.52 -18.56
N TRP A 170 5.79 5.64 -19.32
CA TRP A 170 4.56 6.35 -18.92
C TRP A 170 3.42 5.42 -18.54
N PHE A 171 3.25 4.30 -19.24
CA PHE A 171 2.20 3.33 -18.93
C PHE A 171 2.73 1.92 -19.11
N MET A 172 2.64 1.13 -18.05
CA MET A 172 3.11 -0.23 -18.01
C MET A 172 1.99 -1.14 -17.53
N THR A 173 1.53 -2.03 -18.40
CA THR A 173 0.55 -3.08 -18.11
C THR A 173 1.22 -4.40 -17.76
N ASP A 174 2.45 -4.58 -18.22
CA ASP A 174 3.26 -5.77 -18.00
C ASP A 174 3.82 -5.69 -16.58
N GLY A 175 3.33 -6.56 -15.70
CA GLY A 175 3.82 -6.60 -14.34
C GLY A 175 5.15 -7.33 -14.29
N PHE A 176 6.24 -6.61 -14.51
CA PHE A 176 7.58 -7.16 -14.36
C PHE A 176 7.87 -7.44 -12.88
N GLY A 177 7.70 -8.68 -12.44
CA GLY A 177 8.07 -9.16 -11.10
C GLY A 177 7.49 -8.37 -9.91
N GLU A 178 7.90 -8.73 -8.69
CA GLU A 178 7.48 -8.03 -7.46
C GLU A 178 8.15 -6.65 -7.30
N HIS A 179 9.29 -6.42 -7.97
CA HIS A 179 10.10 -5.21 -7.87
C HIS A 179 10.63 -4.79 -9.25
N PRO A 180 9.80 -4.14 -10.08
CA PRO A 180 10.15 -3.77 -11.46
C PRO A 180 11.28 -2.74 -11.52
N PHE A 181 11.32 -1.83 -10.54
CA PHE A 181 12.31 -0.74 -10.48
C PHE A 181 13.10 -0.82 -9.18
N GLN A 182 14.41 -0.80 -9.32
CA GLN A 182 15.34 -0.93 -8.20
C GLN A 182 16.45 0.10 -8.36
N THR A 183 16.77 0.87 -7.32
CA THR A 183 17.92 1.77 -7.31
C THR A 183 18.95 1.27 -6.33
N GLU A 184 20.15 0.96 -6.81
CA GLU A 184 21.24 0.50 -5.96
C GLU A 184 21.76 1.65 -5.09
N LEU A 185 22.18 1.34 -3.86
CA LEU A 185 23.02 2.22 -3.06
C LEU A 185 24.47 1.79 -3.18
N ILE A 186 25.33 2.76 -3.50
CA ILE A 186 26.77 2.57 -3.63
C ILE A 186 27.49 3.42 -2.59
N MET A 187 28.64 2.94 -2.16
CA MET A 187 29.52 3.70 -1.30
C MET A 187 30.25 4.76 -2.13
N ALA A 188 30.70 5.85 -1.51
CA ALA A 188 31.26 7.00 -2.24
C ALA A 188 32.57 6.69 -2.99
N ASP A 189 33.24 5.61 -2.65
CA ASP A 189 34.42 5.05 -3.33
C ASP A 189 34.05 4.15 -4.54
N GLY A 190 32.76 3.92 -4.79
CA GLY A 190 32.24 3.05 -5.84
C GLY A 190 32.02 1.61 -5.42
N GLY A 191 32.23 1.27 -4.13
CA GLY A 191 31.91 -0.06 -3.60
C GLY A 191 30.40 -0.34 -3.60
N ALA A 192 30.01 -1.54 -4.04
CA ALA A 192 28.62 -1.97 -3.99
C ALA A 192 28.23 -2.36 -2.55
N ILE A 193 27.13 -1.79 -2.05
CA ILE A 193 26.58 -2.13 -0.72
C ILE A 193 25.66 -3.37 -0.82
N GLY A 194 25.20 -3.72 -2.04
CA GLY A 194 24.28 -4.83 -2.26
C GLY A 194 22.85 -4.58 -1.77
N ILE A 195 22.50 -3.33 -1.44
CA ILE A 195 21.15 -2.93 -1.03
C ILE A 195 20.48 -2.15 -2.15
N ASN A 196 19.32 -2.65 -2.58
CA ASN A 196 18.50 -2.03 -3.61
C ASN A 196 17.23 -1.41 -3.00
N PHE A 197 16.97 -0.14 -3.33
CA PHE A 197 15.73 0.54 -3.00
C PHE A 197 14.65 0.23 -4.01
N VAL A 198 13.48 -0.14 -3.51
CA VAL A 198 12.29 -0.46 -4.30
C VAL A 198 11.11 0.39 -3.87
N LEU A 199 10.02 0.41 -4.65
CA LEU A 199 8.83 1.20 -4.34
C LEU A 199 8.26 0.91 -2.95
N ALA A 200 8.32 -0.34 -2.48
CA ALA A 200 7.88 -0.74 -1.14
C ALA A 200 8.65 -0.03 -0.01
N CYS A 201 9.91 0.38 -0.23
CA CYS A 201 10.73 1.11 0.73
C CYS A 201 10.38 2.60 0.83
N THR A 202 9.48 3.12 -0.02
CA THR A 202 9.15 4.56 -0.02
C THR A 202 8.09 4.94 1.01
N ALA A 203 7.44 3.95 1.64
CA ALA A 203 6.21 4.08 2.45
C ALA A 203 5.02 4.74 1.73
N LEU A 204 5.10 4.95 0.42
CA LEU A 204 4.05 5.55 -0.40
C LEU A 204 2.71 4.82 -0.24
N GLN A 205 2.73 3.49 -0.19
CA GLN A 205 1.52 2.67 0.03
C GLN A 205 0.78 3.07 1.32
N SER A 206 1.50 3.15 2.45
CA SER A 206 0.89 3.52 3.73
C SER A 206 0.37 4.96 3.73
N MET A 207 1.13 5.92 3.18
CA MET A 207 0.70 7.32 3.11
C MET A 207 -0.57 7.47 2.28
N ILE A 208 -0.64 6.85 1.10
CA ILE A 208 -1.81 6.93 0.22
C ILE A 208 -3.05 6.33 0.89
N VAL A 209 -2.91 5.21 1.62
CA VAL A 209 -4.04 4.63 2.37
C VAL A 209 -4.59 5.61 3.40
N PHE A 210 -3.73 6.25 4.19
CA PHE A 210 -4.17 7.27 5.15
C PHE A 210 -4.74 8.52 4.47
N ILE A 211 -4.14 8.97 3.37
CA ILE A 211 -4.66 10.10 2.57
C ILE A 211 -6.06 9.78 2.05
N GLY A 212 -6.24 8.59 1.47
CA GLY A 212 -7.53 8.14 0.94
C GLY A 212 -8.60 8.05 2.04
N ALA A 213 -8.26 7.48 3.19
CA ALA A 213 -9.17 7.35 4.31
C ALA A 213 -9.56 8.70 4.94
N ILE A 214 -8.61 9.64 5.06
CA ILE A 214 -8.82 10.96 5.70
C ILE A 214 -9.49 11.95 4.74
N SER A 215 -9.14 11.94 3.46
CA SER A 215 -9.63 12.92 2.47
C SER A 215 -11.15 12.84 2.25
N VAL A 216 -11.71 11.66 2.45
CA VAL A 216 -13.13 11.35 2.21
C VAL A 216 -14.00 11.40 3.47
N LEU A 217 -13.42 11.68 4.64
CA LEU A 217 -14.17 11.88 5.87
C LEU A 217 -14.99 13.17 5.82
N ASP A 218 -16.20 13.08 6.34
CA ASP A 218 -17.12 14.21 6.47
C ASP A 218 -16.77 15.04 7.71
N VAL A 219 -15.69 15.80 7.60
CA VAL A 219 -15.13 16.66 8.67
C VAL A 219 -14.73 18.01 8.09
N ASP A 220 -14.62 19.02 8.97
CA ASP A 220 -14.17 20.36 8.58
C ASP A 220 -12.82 20.32 7.85
N ARG A 221 -12.69 21.12 6.79
CA ARG A 221 -11.45 21.19 5.98
C ARG A 221 -10.21 21.48 6.83
N LYS A 222 -10.33 22.33 7.85
CA LYS A 222 -9.23 22.66 8.78
C LYS A 222 -8.77 21.44 9.58
N ARG A 223 -9.71 20.60 10.04
CA ARG A 223 -9.38 19.37 10.78
C ARG A 223 -8.78 18.32 9.85
N ARG A 224 -9.34 18.17 8.65
CA ARG A 224 -8.81 17.28 7.61
C ARG A 224 -7.35 17.61 7.24
N ILE A 225 -7.06 18.87 6.94
CA ILE A 225 -5.71 19.31 6.56
C ILE A 225 -4.74 19.11 7.72
N ARG A 226 -5.13 19.44 8.96
CA ARG A 226 -4.29 19.18 10.15
C ARG A 226 -3.98 17.69 10.31
N ALA A 227 -4.97 16.82 10.13
CA ALA A 227 -4.75 15.37 10.20
C ALA A 227 -3.76 14.90 9.13
N LEU A 228 -3.90 15.34 7.87
CA LEU A 228 -2.97 14.98 6.79
C LEU A 228 -1.55 15.52 7.03
N LEU A 229 -1.42 16.78 7.45
CA LEU A 229 -0.14 17.42 7.77
C LEU A 229 0.55 16.79 8.98
N PHE A 230 -0.19 16.11 9.85
CA PHE A 230 0.39 15.35 10.95
C PHE A 230 0.77 13.93 10.50
N THR A 231 -0.15 13.21 9.86
CA THR A 231 0.03 11.79 9.52
C THR A 231 1.10 11.56 8.45
N ILE A 232 1.11 12.34 7.37
CA ILE A 232 2.03 12.10 6.24
C ILE A 232 3.50 12.28 6.66
N PRO A 233 3.91 13.39 7.31
CA PRO A 233 5.30 13.57 7.72
C PRO A 233 5.75 12.53 8.74
N ILE A 234 4.88 12.12 9.67
CA ILE A 234 5.23 11.08 10.65
C ILE A 234 5.53 9.76 9.96
N ILE A 235 4.65 9.31 9.05
CA ILE A 235 4.88 8.09 8.29
C ILE A 235 6.18 8.18 7.49
N HIS A 236 6.43 9.34 6.87
CA HIS A 236 7.63 9.56 6.06
C HIS A 236 8.91 9.52 6.91
N ILE A 237 8.93 10.22 8.04
CA ILE A 237 10.07 10.25 8.96
C ILE A 237 10.34 8.85 9.52
N LEU A 238 9.31 8.14 9.98
CA LEU A 238 9.45 6.77 10.47
C LEU A 238 9.99 5.83 9.39
N ASN A 239 9.58 6.01 8.14
CA ASN A 239 10.11 5.25 7.01
C ASN A 239 11.59 5.55 6.74
N LEU A 240 12.00 6.82 6.79
CA LEU A 240 13.40 7.20 6.65
C LEU A 240 14.26 6.55 7.75
N PHE A 241 13.82 6.61 9.00
CA PHE A 241 14.50 5.93 10.11
C PHE A 241 14.58 4.41 9.93
N ARG A 242 13.49 3.78 9.48
CA ARG A 242 13.48 2.34 9.19
C ARG A 242 14.53 1.99 8.15
N ASN A 243 14.53 2.67 7.02
CA ASN A 243 15.44 2.36 5.92
C ASN A 243 16.90 2.69 6.26
N ALA A 244 17.16 3.84 6.89
CA ALA A 244 18.49 4.20 7.35
C ALA A 244 19.01 3.22 8.40
N GLY A 245 18.18 2.84 9.37
CA GLY A 245 18.55 1.86 10.39
C GLY A 245 18.87 0.48 9.82
N LEU A 246 18.12 0.04 8.80
CA LEU A 246 18.39 -1.22 8.11
C LEU A 246 19.75 -1.21 7.40
N ILE A 247 20.09 -0.12 6.70
CA ILE A 247 21.38 0.03 6.01
C ILE A 247 22.53 0.13 7.01
N TRP A 248 22.39 0.99 8.03
CA TRP A 248 23.41 1.16 9.07
C TRP A 248 23.71 -0.16 9.78
N MET A 249 22.68 -0.93 10.08
CA MET A 249 22.82 -2.25 10.71
C MET A 249 23.48 -3.27 9.78
N HIS A 250 23.16 -3.25 8.49
CA HIS A 250 23.80 -4.12 7.49
C HIS A 250 25.31 -3.85 7.39
N LEU A 251 25.71 -2.58 7.39
CA LEU A 251 27.10 -2.15 7.23
C LEU A 251 27.94 -2.23 8.52
N SER A 252 27.34 -1.93 9.67
CA SER A 252 28.10 -1.82 10.94
C SER A 252 28.40 -3.17 11.60
N TYR A 253 27.74 -4.25 11.18
CA TYR A 253 27.82 -5.54 11.84
C TYR A 253 28.04 -6.70 10.86
N GLU A 254 28.99 -6.53 9.95
CA GLU A 254 29.53 -7.66 9.17
C GLU A 254 30.30 -8.61 10.11
N GLY A 255 29.75 -9.80 10.38
CA GLY A 255 30.43 -10.87 11.13
C GLY A 255 30.11 -10.98 12.63
N TRP A 256 29.15 -10.24 13.17
CA TRP A 256 28.70 -10.43 14.57
C TRP A 256 27.66 -11.55 14.64
N GLU A 257 28.03 -12.69 15.23
CA GLU A 257 27.11 -13.79 15.55
C GLU A 257 26.86 -13.86 17.06
N TYR A 258 25.58 -13.87 17.46
CA TYR A 258 25.15 -14.19 18.81
C TYR A 258 24.08 -15.27 18.73
N LEU A 259 24.34 -16.44 19.35
CA LEU A 259 23.47 -17.63 19.27
C LEU A 259 23.21 -18.14 17.83
N GLY A 260 24.15 -17.93 16.91
CA GLY A 260 24.01 -18.29 15.49
C GLY A 260 23.10 -17.36 14.68
N LEU A 261 22.75 -16.19 15.24
CA LEU A 261 22.07 -15.12 14.53
C LEU A 261 23.03 -13.96 14.30
N SER A 262 23.05 -13.44 13.08
CA SER A 262 23.81 -12.20 12.81
C SER A 262 23.20 -11.01 13.57
N MET A 263 23.96 -9.95 13.87
CA MET A 263 23.38 -8.72 14.48
C MET A 263 22.27 -8.16 13.59
N PHE A 264 22.41 -8.30 12.27
CA PHE A 264 21.38 -7.97 11.31
C PHE A 264 20.09 -8.76 11.57
N GLU A 265 20.17 -10.07 11.77
CA GLU A 265 19.01 -10.90 12.11
C GLU A 265 18.44 -10.59 13.49
N PHE A 266 19.27 -10.33 14.51
CA PHE A 266 18.80 -9.92 15.84
C PHE A 266 18.05 -8.58 15.79
N GLY A 267 18.60 -7.60 15.09
CA GLY A 267 17.96 -6.30 14.92
C GLY A 267 16.70 -6.39 14.06
N HIS A 268 16.67 -7.23 13.03
CA HIS A 268 15.52 -7.41 12.14
C HIS A 268 14.40 -8.27 12.76
N SER A 269 14.73 -9.22 13.63
CA SER A 269 13.77 -10.15 14.24
C SER A 269 13.32 -9.73 15.63
N TYR A 270 14.12 -8.99 16.39
CA TYR A 270 13.81 -8.65 17.78
C TYR A 270 13.70 -7.14 18.01
N ALA A 271 14.77 -6.37 17.76
CA ALA A 271 14.77 -4.93 18.06
C ALA A 271 13.77 -4.16 17.19
N SER A 272 13.72 -4.45 15.89
CA SER A 272 12.74 -3.85 14.97
C SER A 272 11.31 -4.21 15.35
N ARG A 273 11.07 -5.41 15.88
CA ARG A 273 9.74 -5.85 16.31
C ARG A 273 9.31 -5.15 17.58
N VAL A 274 10.21 -4.95 18.55
CA VAL A 274 9.92 -4.20 19.77
C VAL A 274 9.67 -2.72 19.46
N VAL A 275 10.53 -2.10 18.66
CA VAL A 275 10.37 -0.70 18.24
C VAL A 275 9.12 -0.52 17.38
N SER A 276 8.84 -1.44 16.46
CA SER A 276 7.62 -1.43 15.64
C SER A 276 6.38 -1.63 16.51
N LEU A 277 6.40 -2.54 17.49
CA LEU A 277 5.28 -2.78 18.41
C LEU A 277 4.99 -1.53 19.27
N PHE A 278 6.05 -0.87 19.76
CA PHE A 278 5.92 0.39 20.49
C PHE A 278 5.40 1.53 19.59
N ALA A 279 5.93 1.65 18.37
CA ALA A 279 5.46 2.63 17.39
C ALA A 279 3.98 2.38 17.01
N MET A 280 3.58 1.12 16.86
CA MET A 280 2.19 0.72 16.62
C MET A 280 1.29 1.09 17.80
N PHE A 281 1.75 0.93 19.04
CA PHE A 281 1.00 1.34 20.23
C PHE A 281 0.79 2.86 20.27
N VAL A 282 1.84 3.65 20.03
CA VAL A 282 1.72 5.12 19.96
C VAL A 282 0.84 5.55 18.79
N MET A 283 0.97 4.92 17.63
CA MET A 283 0.11 5.18 16.47
C MET A 283 -1.36 4.81 16.73
N ALA A 284 -1.63 3.74 17.48
CA ALA A 284 -2.99 3.37 17.86
C ALA A 284 -3.63 4.42 18.78
N ILE A 285 -2.89 4.93 19.78
CA ILE A 285 -3.34 6.01 20.67
C ILE A 285 -3.57 7.30 19.86
N ALA A 286 -2.60 7.70 19.05
CA ALA A 286 -2.74 8.84 18.16
C ALA A 286 -3.94 8.70 17.21
N MET A 287 -4.21 7.50 16.67
CA MET A 287 -5.37 7.26 15.81
C MET A 287 -6.69 7.46 16.57
N PHE A 288 -6.78 7.03 17.83
CA PHE A 288 -7.96 7.25 18.67
C PHE A 288 -8.20 8.73 18.97
N GLU A 289 -7.15 9.53 19.18
CA GLU A 289 -7.28 10.98 19.45
C GLU A 289 -7.49 11.79 18.16
N LEU A 290 -6.79 11.47 17.09
CA LEU A 290 -6.85 12.22 15.84
C LEU A 290 -8.20 12.03 15.14
N LEU A 291 -8.65 10.77 14.99
CA LEU A 291 -9.75 10.41 14.08
C LEU A 291 -10.63 9.26 14.63
N PRO A 292 -11.36 9.46 15.75
CA PRO A 292 -12.34 8.47 16.23
C PRO A 292 -13.45 8.18 15.20
N GLU A 293 -13.65 9.08 14.24
CA GLU A 293 -14.59 8.94 13.12
C GLU A 293 -14.21 7.81 12.17
N LEU A 294 -12.92 7.59 11.91
CA LEU A 294 -12.44 6.53 11.03
C LEU A 294 -12.76 5.16 11.65
N HIS A 295 -12.49 4.99 12.94
CA HIS A 295 -12.84 3.78 13.67
C HIS A 295 -14.36 3.52 13.67
N ARG A 296 -15.18 4.56 13.87
CA ARG A 296 -16.65 4.43 13.80
C ARG A 296 -17.14 3.97 12.43
N HIS A 297 -16.56 4.47 11.34
CA HIS A 297 -16.93 4.02 10.00
C HIS A 297 -16.51 2.57 9.74
N ILE A 298 -15.30 2.16 10.14
CA ILE A 298 -14.85 0.76 10.01
C ILE A 298 -15.78 -0.19 10.78
N LEU A 299 -16.06 0.09 12.05
CA LEU A 299 -16.92 -0.78 12.86
C LEU A 299 -18.33 -0.91 12.31
N ARG A 300 -18.91 0.18 11.82
CA ARG A 300 -20.24 0.16 11.20
C ARG A 300 -20.25 -0.56 9.87
N LEU A 301 -19.17 -0.45 9.09
CA LEU A 301 -19.06 -1.18 7.85
C LEU A 301 -19.00 -2.69 8.09
N LEU A 302 -18.27 -3.14 9.11
CA LEU A 302 -18.25 -4.55 9.52
C LEU A 302 -19.64 -5.04 9.97
N GLU A 303 -20.41 -4.20 10.68
CA GLU A 303 -21.80 -4.50 11.04
C GLU A 303 -22.71 -4.56 9.81
N ALA A 304 -22.60 -3.60 8.89
CA ALA A 304 -23.40 -3.53 7.67
C ALA A 304 -23.11 -4.69 6.70
N ALA A 305 -21.85 -5.11 6.62
CA ALA A 305 -21.41 -6.29 5.87
C ALA A 305 -21.84 -7.63 6.53
N GLY A 306 -22.43 -7.60 7.73
CA GLY A 306 -22.90 -8.79 8.45
C GLY A 306 -21.81 -9.58 9.17
N LEU A 307 -20.58 -9.05 9.24
CA LEU A 307 -19.44 -9.67 9.90
C LEU A 307 -19.46 -9.49 11.43
N ARG A 308 -20.31 -8.59 11.96
CA ARG A 308 -20.49 -8.37 13.39
C ARG A 308 -21.97 -8.33 13.77
N LYS A 309 -22.38 -9.19 14.72
CA LYS A 309 -23.75 -9.19 15.27
C LYS A 309 -24.00 -7.91 16.08
N LYS A 310 -25.15 -7.27 15.82
CA LYS A 310 -25.65 -6.09 16.54
C LYS A 310 -25.75 -6.43 18.03
N LYS A 311 -25.04 -5.70 18.91
CA LYS A 311 -25.35 -5.73 20.35
C LYS A 311 -26.72 -5.07 20.53
N THR A 312 -27.77 -5.87 20.60
CA THR A 312 -29.07 -5.43 21.08
C THR A 312 -28.91 -5.01 22.53
N LYS A 313 -29.02 -3.71 22.82
CA LYS A 313 -29.25 -3.26 24.20
C LYS A 313 -30.62 -3.82 24.61
N PRO A 314 -30.75 -4.54 25.74
CA PRO A 314 -32.05 -4.85 26.28
C PRO A 314 -32.73 -3.53 26.65
N SER A 315 -33.95 -3.34 26.17
CA SER A 315 -34.84 -2.27 26.61
C SER A 315 -35.25 -2.58 28.05
N SER A 316 -34.68 -1.86 29.01
CA SER A 316 -35.27 -1.67 30.34
C SER A 316 -35.94 -0.31 30.37
#